data_AF-A0A6A6ETV3-F1
#
_entry.id   AF-A0A6A6ETV3-F1
#
_cell.length_a   1.000
_cell.length_b   1.000
_cell.length_c   1.000
_cell.angle_alpha   90.00
_cell.angle_beta   90.00
_cell.angle_gamma   90.00
#
_symmetry.space_group_name_H-M   'P 1'
#
loop_
_entity.id
_entity.type
_entity.pdbx_description
1 polymer ?
#
loop_
_entity_poly.entity_id
_entity_poly.type
_entity_poly.pdbx_seq_one_letter_code
_entity_poly.pdbx_strand_id
1 'polypeptide(L)'
;MQETPIESYRNGYPRYSALIAADDSFHLCRRFSNLRARLLLTKQDEISELEEQLEQIDREETVVPFLASIRHDNNNKRRDVLSRIDTALTRYDALVERNHKMLSYRAAGLRHVVSLQNWVNNNACLARAETAYLTYSNDLLSVAPSHDGASERMEAWVEDKLVRYCKTFQKGLRRNVSNDSSVFIFSGSLTGRLTRIMIILLTLVFLLAPAIICNILDGKTVRTTVVVVAVILFLVMLSAIAKARTIEILVAGTTYATVLFVFISGANLS
;
A
#
# COMPACT_ATOMS: atom_id res chain seq x y z
N MET A 1 2.26 2.50 -29.64
CA MET A 1 1.64 3.83 -29.83
C MET A 1 2.71 4.87 -29.57
N GLN A 2 2.90 5.80 -30.50
CA GLN A 2 3.87 6.88 -30.35
C GLN A 2 3.31 7.83 -29.28
N GLU A 3 3.97 7.93 -28.12
CA GLU A 3 3.51 8.80 -27.04
C GLU A 3 3.54 10.25 -27.51
N THR A 4 2.38 10.89 -27.57
CA THR A 4 2.30 12.32 -27.85
C THR A 4 2.93 13.07 -26.67
N PRO A 5 3.84 14.04 -26.93
CA PRO A 5 4.42 14.85 -25.86
C PRO A 5 3.31 15.53 -25.04
N ILE A 6 3.44 15.61 -23.72
CA ILE A 6 2.44 16.25 -22.85
C ILE A 6 2.20 17.70 -23.27
N GLU A 7 3.23 18.38 -23.79
CA GLU A 7 3.16 19.76 -24.25
C GLU A 7 2.28 19.96 -25.49
N SER A 8 1.98 18.89 -26.24
CA SER A 8 1.06 18.94 -27.39
C SER A 8 -0.38 19.22 -26.98
N TYR A 9 -0.74 18.95 -25.72
CA TYR A 9 -2.05 19.26 -25.18
C TYR A 9 -2.15 20.75 -24.80
N ARG A 10 -3.36 21.32 -24.99
CA ARG A 10 -3.68 22.70 -24.65
C ARG A 10 -3.48 22.96 -23.14
N ASN A 11 -2.96 24.15 -22.80
CA ASN A 11 -2.80 24.60 -21.41
C ASN A 11 -4.09 24.43 -20.59
N GLY A 12 -3.92 24.13 -19.30
CA GLY A 12 -4.99 23.88 -18.35
C GLY A 12 -5.29 22.39 -18.17
N TYR A 13 -6.56 22.06 -17.95
CA TYR A 13 -6.99 20.68 -17.70
C TYR A 13 -6.54 19.67 -18.76
N PRO A 14 -6.60 19.93 -20.08
CA PRO A 14 -6.18 18.94 -21.08
C PRO A 14 -4.73 18.49 -20.90
N ARG A 15 -3.82 19.44 -20.65
CA ARG A 15 -2.40 19.14 -20.38
C ARG A 15 -2.19 18.49 -19.02
N TYR A 16 -2.90 18.95 -17.99
CA TYR A 16 -2.76 18.38 -16.66
C TYR A 16 -3.28 16.94 -16.56
N SER A 17 -4.42 16.64 -17.17
CA SER A 17 -4.93 15.27 -17.26
C SER A 17 -4.02 14.37 -18.08
N ALA A 18 -3.40 14.90 -19.15
CA ALA A 18 -2.39 14.16 -19.92
C ALA A 18 -1.15 13.86 -19.09
N LEU A 19 -0.70 14.78 -18.24
CA LEU A 19 0.38 14.54 -17.28
C LEU A 19 0.01 13.45 -16.27
N ILE A 20 -1.18 13.51 -15.66
CA ILE A 20 -1.64 12.49 -14.72
C ILE A 20 -1.71 11.12 -15.41
N ALA A 21 -2.22 11.07 -16.64
CA ALA A 21 -2.34 9.84 -17.43
C ALA A 21 -0.99 9.30 -17.92
N ALA A 22 0.08 10.09 -17.89
CA ALA A 22 1.39 9.66 -18.38
C ALA A 22 2.08 8.66 -17.43
N ASP A 23 1.72 8.65 -16.15
CA ASP A 23 2.28 7.73 -15.17
C ASP A 23 1.29 7.40 -14.04
N ASP A 24 1.15 6.11 -13.73
CA ASP A 24 0.25 5.64 -12.68
C ASP A 24 0.55 6.31 -11.32
N SER A 25 1.82 6.62 -11.04
CA SER A 25 2.23 7.28 -9.79
C SER A 25 1.68 8.69 -9.59
N PHE A 26 1.18 9.32 -10.66
CA PHE A 26 0.51 10.62 -10.61
C PHE A 26 -1.00 10.55 -10.41
N HIS A 27 -1.59 9.36 -10.38
CA HIS A 27 -3.00 9.16 -10.03
C HIS A 27 -3.22 9.32 -8.52
N LEU A 28 -3.03 10.55 -8.05
CA LEU A 28 -3.16 10.95 -6.65
C LEU A 28 -4.52 11.58 -6.39
N CYS A 29 -5.24 11.02 -5.43
CA CYS A 29 -6.54 11.50 -5.01
C CYS A 29 -6.55 11.80 -3.53
N ARG A 30 -7.45 12.69 -3.10
CA ARG A 30 -7.66 12.95 -1.67
C ARG A 30 -8.56 11.87 -1.07
N ARG A 31 -8.17 11.32 0.08
CA ARG A 31 -8.90 10.30 0.83
C ARG A 31 -10.11 10.87 1.56
N PHE A 32 -10.03 12.15 1.98
CA PHE A 32 -11.03 12.83 2.80
C PHE A 32 -11.29 12.12 4.13
N SER A 33 -10.22 11.64 4.79
CA SER A 33 -10.30 10.75 5.95
C SER A 33 -11.15 11.33 7.09
N ASN A 34 -10.92 12.61 7.42
CA ASN A 34 -11.68 13.29 8.47
C ASN A 34 -13.17 13.41 8.11
N LEU A 35 -13.49 13.81 6.87
CA LEU A 35 -14.87 13.97 6.43
C LEU A 35 -15.64 12.64 6.43
N ARG A 36 -14.98 11.55 5.99
CA ARG A 36 -15.55 10.21 6.01
C ARG A 36 -15.79 9.70 7.42
N ALA A 37 -14.84 9.96 8.34
CA ALA A 37 -15.02 9.63 9.75
C ALA A 37 -16.23 10.38 10.34
N ARG A 38 -16.40 11.67 10.03
CA ARG A 38 -17.59 12.43 10.47
C ARG A 38 -18.88 11.82 9.92
N LEU A 39 -18.92 11.45 8.65
CA LEU A 39 -20.09 10.79 8.05
C LEU A 39 -20.38 9.42 8.68
N LEU A 40 -19.36 8.65 9.06
CA LEU A 40 -19.55 7.38 9.77
C LEU A 40 -20.15 7.62 11.16
N LEU A 41 -19.56 8.53 11.94
CA LEU A 41 -20.05 8.86 13.29
C LEU A 41 -21.51 9.34 13.26
N THR A 42 -21.87 10.24 12.34
CA THR A 42 -23.25 10.70 12.19
C THR A 42 -24.23 9.56 11.86
N LYS A 43 -23.81 8.56 11.09
CA LYS A 43 -24.65 7.41 10.76
C LYS A 43 -24.77 6.42 11.91
N GLN A 44 -23.71 6.24 12.70
CA GLN A 44 -23.76 5.42 13.90
C GLN A 44 -24.76 6.01 14.90
N ASP A 45 -24.69 7.33 15.11
CA ASP A 45 -25.61 8.06 15.97
C ASP A 45 -27.07 7.94 15.51
N GLU A 46 -27.34 8.13 14.20
CA GLU A 46 -28.67 7.92 13.60
C GLU A 46 -29.22 6.51 13.89
N ILE A 47 -28.38 5.48 13.80
CA ILE A 47 -28.77 4.10 14.11
C ILE A 47 -29.03 3.92 15.61
N SER A 48 -28.18 4.48 16.47
CA SER A 48 -28.35 4.43 17.93
C SER A 48 -29.65 5.09 18.38
N GLU A 49 -30.01 6.25 17.84
CA GLU A 49 -31.30 6.90 18.14
C GLU A 49 -32.50 6.02 17.73
N LEU A 50 -32.40 5.31 16.59
CA LEU A 50 -33.45 4.40 16.14
C LEU A 50 -33.52 3.13 16.98
N GLU A 51 -32.39 2.61 17.44
CA GLU A 51 -32.30 1.47 18.35
C GLU A 51 -32.95 1.81 19.71
N GLU A 52 -32.61 2.98 20.28
CA GLU A 52 -33.25 3.47 21.51
C GLU A 52 -34.77 3.64 21.35
N GLN A 53 -35.22 4.16 20.20
CA GLN A 53 -36.65 4.25 19.88
C GLN A 53 -37.32 2.88 19.79
N LEU A 54 -36.66 1.89 19.18
CA LEU A 54 -37.17 0.53 19.08
C LEU A 54 -37.27 -0.12 20.47
N GLU A 55 -36.23 -0.02 21.28
CA GLU A 55 -36.22 -0.52 22.66
C GLU A 55 -37.33 0.11 23.50
N GLN A 56 -37.59 1.42 23.31
CA GLN A 56 -38.68 2.09 23.99
C GLN A 56 -40.05 1.54 23.56
N ILE A 57 -40.28 1.34 22.26
CA ILE A 57 -41.51 0.74 21.74
C ILE A 57 -41.71 -0.68 22.29
N ASP A 58 -40.64 -1.45 22.42
CA ASP A 58 -40.70 -2.81 22.96
C ASP A 58 -40.98 -2.84 24.47
N ARG A 59 -40.39 -1.91 25.23
CA ARG A 59 -40.67 -1.76 26.67
C ARG A 59 -42.09 -1.30 26.97
N GLU A 60 -42.67 -0.47 26.10
CA GLU A 60 -44.03 0.04 26.25
C GLU A 60 -45.11 -0.93 25.72
N GLU A 61 -44.72 -2.03 25.06
CA GLU A 61 -45.65 -2.99 24.48
C GLU A 61 -46.38 -3.79 25.57
N THR A 62 -47.70 -3.68 25.59
CA THR A 62 -48.55 -4.39 26.55
C THR A 62 -49.09 -5.71 25.99
N VAL A 63 -49.09 -5.87 24.66
CA VAL A 63 -49.63 -7.05 23.98
C VAL A 63 -48.52 -8.07 23.77
N VAL A 64 -48.35 -9.00 24.72
CA VAL A 64 -47.29 -10.04 24.70
C VAL A 64 -47.20 -10.80 23.36
N PRO A 65 -48.30 -11.21 22.71
CA PRO A 65 -48.22 -11.88 21.40
C PRO A 65 -47.51 -11.07 20.30
N PHE A 66 -47.54 -9.73 20.36
CA PHE A 66 -46.88 -8.88 19.36
C PHE A 66 -45.36 -8.97 19.46
N LEU A 67 -44.80 -9.06 20.68
CA LEU A 67 -43.37 -9.30 20.88
C LEU A 67 -42.97 -10.74 20.57
N ALA A 68 -43.85 -11.70 20.83
CA ALA A 68 -43.56 -13.12 20.67
C ALA A 68 -43.69 -13.62 19.22
N SER A 69 -44.41 -12.92 18.36
CA SER A 69 -44.69 -13.38 17.00
C SER A 69 -44.80 -12.23 15.99
N ILE A 70 -43.79 -12.10 15.14
CA ILE A 70 -43.77 -11.13 14.03
C ILE A 70 -45.01 -11.25 13.13
N ARG A 71 -45.53 -12.46 12.94
CA ARG A 71 -46.74 -12.70 12.13
C ARG A 71 -48.00 -12.08 12.73
N HIS A 72 -48.04 -11.95 14.06
CA HIS A 72 -49.17 -11.39 14.80
C HIS A 72 -48.90 -9.96 15.26
N ASP A 73 -47.72 -9.41 14.96
CA ASP A 73 -47.34 -8.06 15.36
C ASP A 73 -48.02 -7.00 14.49
N ASN A 74 -49.00 -6.32 15.10
CA ASN A 74 -49.73 -5.21 14.49
C ASN A 74 -49.23 -3.83 14.95
N ASN A 75 -48.08 -3.74 15.63
CA ASN A 75 -47.51 -2.48 16.05
C ASN A 75 -46.88 -1.74 14.85
N ASN A 76 -47.64 -0.81 14.27
CA ASN A 76 -47.19 -0.03 13.12
C ASN A 76 -45.97 0.85 13.43
N LYS A 77 -45.80 1.31 14.68
CA LYS A 77 -44.63 2.11 15.08
C LYS A 77 -43.36 1.27 15.05
N ARG A 78 -43.41 0.05 15.61
CA ARG A 78 -42.29 -0.90 15.56
C ARG A 78 -41.88 -1.19 14.12
N ARG A 79 -42.87 -1.45 13.26
CA ARG A 79 -42.64 -1.75 11.84
C ARG A 79 -42.01 -0.57 11.09
N ASP A 80 -42.45 0.65 11.34
CA ASP A 80 -41.86 1.87 10.74
C ASP A 80 -40.40 2.07 11.19
N VAL A 81 -40.14 1.97 12.49
CA VAL A 81 -38.78 2.10 13.05
C VAL A 81 -37.85 1.03 12.49
N LEU A 82 -38.30 -0.23 12.43
CA LEU A 82 -37.52 -1.32 11.82
C LEU A 82 -37.21 -1.07 10.34
N SER A 83 -38.15 -0.50 9.57
CA SER A 83 -37.90 -0.13 8.17
C SER A 83 -36.88 1.00 8.03
N ARG A 84 -36.92 1.98 8.94
CA ARG A 84 -35.94 3.07 9.00
C ARG A 84 -34.55 2.54 9.39
N ILE A 85 -34.48 1.61 10.34
CA ILE A 85 -33.24 0.94 10.74
C ILE A 85 -32.62 0.19 9.56
N ASP A 86 -33.40 -0.60 8.82
CA ASP A 86 -32.93 -1.33 7.63
C ASP A 86 -32.31 -0.37 6.58
N THR A 87 -32.97 0.75 6.34
CA THR A 87 -32.48 1.80 5.43
C THR A 87 -31.20 2.46 5.96
N ALA A 88 -31.13 2.76 7.26
CA ALA A 88 -29.99 3.39 7.90
C ALA A 88 -28.76 2.47 7.88
N LEU A 89 -28.93 1.20 8.27
CA LEU A 89 -27.91 0.15 8.23
C LEU A 89 -27.36 -0.04 6.82
N THR A 90 -28.23 -0.16 5.80
CA THR A 90 -27.80 -0.27 4.40
C THR A 90 -26.87 0.88 3.98
N ARG A 91 -27.20 2.12 4.37
CA ARG A 91 -26.39 3.30 4.07
C ARG A 91 -25.08 3.33 4.85
N TYR A 92 -25.11 2.90 6.10
CA TYR A 92 -23.95 2.79 6.97
C TYR A 92 -22.97 1.73 6.45
N ASP A 93 -23.44 0.52 6.19
CA ASP A 93 -22.64 -0.60 5.69
C ASP A 93 -21.96 -0.27 4.36
N ALA A 94 -22.71 0.33 3.43
CA ALA A 94 -22.15 0.80 2.16
C ALA A 94 -21.06 1.87 2.38
N LEU A 95 -21.19 2.74 3.38
CA LEU A 95 -20.15 3.72 3.71
C LEU A 95 -18.93 3.05 4.36
N VAL A 96 -19.12 2.09 5.26
CA VAL A 96 -18.06 1.30 5.89
C VAL A 96 -17.24 0.56 4.84
N GLU A 97 -17.88 -0.13 3.91
CA GLU A 97 -17.20 -0.88 2.85
C GLU A 97 -16.39 0.06 1.94
N ARG A 98 -17.00 1.16 1.49
CA ARG A 98 -16.30 2.19 0.69
C ARG A 98 -15.14 2.79 1.48
N ASN A 99 -15.28 2.99 2.79
CA ASN A 99 -14.23 3.55 3.65
C ASN A 99 -13.09 2.56 3.85
N HIS A 100 -13.39 1.28 4.04
CA HIS A 100 -12.39 0.21 4.09
C HIS A 100 -11.54 0.18 2.81
N LYS A 101 -12.18 0.21 1.63
CA LYS A 101 -11.47 0.30 0.34
C LYS A 101 -10.57 1.54 0.25
N MET A 102 -10.97 2.63 0.89
CA MET A 102 -10.22 3.90 0.81
C MET A 102 -9.04 3.94 1.78
N LEU A 103 -9.18 3.26 2.91
CA LEU A 103 -8.09 3.02 3.87
C LEU A 103 -7.08 2.00 3.35
N SER A 104 -7.50 1.03 2.53
CA SER A 104 -6.62 0.00 1.96
C SER A 104 -5.72 0.52 0.83
N TYR A 105 -6.07 1.64 0.18
CA TYR A 105 -5.16 2.29 -0.75
C TYR A 105 -3.88 2.79 -0.06
N ARG A 106 -2.77 2.78 -0.80
CA ARG A 106 -1.49 3.28 -0.32
C ARG A 106 -1.56 4.81 -0.14
N ALA A 107 -0.83 5.31 0.85
CA ALA A 107 -0.51 6.73 0.92
C ALA A 107 0.24 7.18 -0.34
N ALA A 108 -0.01 8.42 -0.78
CA ALA A 108 0.72 9.00 -1.89
C ALA A 108 2.22 9.11 -1.58
N GLY A 109 3.07 8.78 -2.56
CA GLY A 109 4.51 8.94 -2.38
C GLY A 109 4.88 10.43 -2.37
N LEU A 110 5.63 10.87 -1.36
CA LEU A 110 6.01 12.28 -1.17
C LEU A 110 6.66 12.88 -2.43
N ARG A 111 7.50 12.10 -3.11
CA ARG A 111 8.18 12.49 -4.35
C ARG A 111 7.21 12.82 -5.48
N HIS A 112 6.15 12.03 -5.66
CA HIS A 112 5.15 12.24 -6.71
C HIS A 112 4.28 13.46 -6.40
N VAL A 113 3.90 13.64 -5.13
CA VAL A 113 3.19 14.84 -4.66
C VAL A 113 4.00 16.10 -4.96
N VAL A 114 5.28 16.13 -4.58
CA VAL A 114 6.18 17.27 -4.83
C VAL A 114 6.38 17.50 -6.33
N SER A 115 6.49 16.45 -7.14
CA SER A 115 6.63 16.57 -8.59
C SER A 115 5.40 17.24 -9.24
N LEU A 116 4.19 16.83 -8.83
CA LEU A 116 2.96 17.48 -9.29
C LEU A 116 2.84 18.92 -8.80
N GLN A 117 3.18 19.19 -7.54
CA GLN A 117 3.19 20.55 -7.00
C GLN A 117 4.13 21.46 -7.79
N ASN A 118 5.35 21.00 -8.07
CA ASN A 118 6.34 21.75 -8.85
C ASN A 118 5.82 22.02 -10.27
N TRP A 119 5.26 21.01 -10.94
CA TRP A 119 4.70 21.17 -12.27
C TRP A 119 3.57 22.20 -12.31
N VAL A 120 2.62 22.10 -11.36
CA VAL A 120 1.49 23.04 -11.24
C VAL A 120 1.98 24.46 -11.01
N ASN A 121 2.98 24.64 -10.14
CA ASN A 121 3.57 25.94 -9.85
C ASN A 121 4.31 26.53 -11.05
N ASN A 122 5.00 25.70 -11.85
CA ASN A 122 5.78 26.14 -13.01
C ASN A 122 4.90 26.43 -14.24
N ASN A 123 3.79 25.69 -14.41
CA ASN A 123 2.94 25.81 -15.60
C ASN A 123 1.73 26.73 -15.40
N ALA A 124 1.43 27.14 -14.15
CA ALA A 124 0.44 28.16 -13.74
C ALA A 124 -0.86 28.21 -14.56
N CYS A 125 -1.32 27.06 -15.04
CA CYS A 125 -2.41 26.95 -16.03
C CYS A 125 -3.74 26.46 -15.43
N LEU A 126 -3.76 26.21 -14.11
CA LEU A 126 -4.92 25.77 -13.35
C LEU A 126 -5.21 26.75 -12.21
N ALA A 127 -6.47 26.83 -11.81
CA ALA A 127 -6.84 27.65 -10.67
C ALA A 127 -6.22 27.09 -9.38
N ARG A 128 -5.64 27.97 -8.55
CA ARG A 128 -5.01 27.57 -7.28
C ARG A 128 -5.98 26.84 -6.34
N ALA A 129 -7.27 27.18 -6.40
CA ALA A 129 -8.30 26.51 -5.62
C ALA A 129 -8.49 25.04 -6.02
N GLU A 130 -8.32 24.71 -7.32
CA GLU A 130 -8.49 23.37 -7.86
C GLU A 130 -7.28 22.47 -7.58
N THR A 131 -6.08 23.05 -7.42
CA THR A 131 -4.84 22.32 -7.12
C THR A 131 -4.47 22.29 -5.64
N ALA A 132 -5.24 22.99 -4.78
CA ALA A 132 -5.05 23.02 -3.33
C ALA A 132 -5.14 21.64 -2.66
N TYR A 133 -5.77 20.66 -3.31
CA TYR A 133 -5.81 19.29 -2.80
C TYR A 133 -4.39 18.70 -2.62
N LEU A 134 -3.41 19.12 -3.43
CA LEU A 134 -2.02 18.68 -3.33
C LEU A 134 -1.33 19.13 -2.05
N THR A 135 -1.86 20.15 -1.35
CA THR A 135 -1.31 20.62 -0.07
C THR A 135 -1.60 19.64 1.08
N TYR A 136 -2.61 18.78 0.95
CA TYR A 136 -2.99 17.81 1.98
C TYR A 136 -2.19 16.50 1.88
N SER A 137 -0.85 16.57 1.93
CA SER A 137 0.05 15.41 1.71
C SER A 137 -0.31 14.18 2.55
N ASN A 138 -0.78 14.38 3.78
CA ASN A 138 -1.14 13.30 4.70
C ASN A 138 -2.51 12.65 4.41
N ASP A 139 -3.33 13.28 3.57
CA ASP A 139 -4.67 12.80 3.18
C ASP A 139 -4.71 12.40 1.70
N LEU A 140 -3.55 12.35 1.01
CA LEU A 140 -3.45 11.89 -0.38
C LEU A 140 -3.20 10.38 -0.44
N LEU A 141 -3.87 9.72 -1.37
CA LEU A 141 -3.70 8.30 -1.70
C LEU A 141 -3.30 8.12 -3.16
N SER A 142 -2.63 7.01 -3.45
CA SER A 142 -2.38 6.56 -4.82
C SER A 142 -3.46 5.57 -5.25
N VAL A 143 -4.08 5.82 -6.39
CA VAL A 143 -5.10 4.93 -7.00
C VAL A 143 -4.45 3.84 -7.85
N ALA A 144 -3.17 4.01 -8.21
CA ALA A 144 -2.42 3.05 -8.99
C ALA A 144 -2.41 1.65 -8.34
N PRO A 145 -2.54 0.57 -9.13
CA PRO A 145 -2.42 -0.78 -8.62
C PRO A 145 -1.03 -0.99 -8.00
N SER A 146 -0.99 -1.43 -6.74
CA SER A 146 0.27 -1.71 -6.04
C SER A 146 0.93 -2.96 -6.60
N HIS A 147 2.16 -2.83 -7.12
CA HIS A 147 3.02 -3.97 -7.38
C HIS A 147 3.77 -4.33 -6.09
N ASP A 148 3.16 -5.21 -5.29
CA ASP A 148 3.75 -5.93 -4.16
C ASP A 148 4.52 -5.09 -3.11
N GLY A 149 3.88 -4.82 -1.97
CA GLY A 149 4.35 -3.87 -0.93
C GLY A 149 5.70 -4.13 -0.26
N ALA A 150 6.36 -5.26 -0.51
CA ALA A 150 7.75 -5.51 -0.09
C ALA A 150 8.77 -5.05 -1.16
N SER A 151 8.43 -5.19 -2.45
CA SER A 151 9.17 -4.59 -3.57
C SER A 151 9.20 -3.08 -3.41
N GLU A 152 8.11 -2.47 -2.95
CA GLU A 152 7.97 -1.00 -2.89
C GLU A 152 8.80 -0.30 -1.79
N ARG A 153 9.00 -0.90 -0.60
CA ARG A 153 9.89 -0.32 0.43
C ARG A 153 11.36 -0.36 -0.02
N MET A 154 11.72 -1.46 -0.67
CA MET A 154 13.03 -1.60 -1.27
C MET A 154 13.15 -0.72 -2.52
N GLU A 155 12.10 -0.54 -3.33
CA GLU A 155 12.05 0.42 -4.44
C GLU A 155 12.22 1.84 -3.95
N ALA A 156 11.55 2.26 -2.89
CA ALA A 156 11.74 3.58 -2.32
C ALA A 156 13.18 3.78 -1.79
N TRP A 157 13.74 2.77 -1.12
CA TRP A 157 15.11 2.83 -0.60
C TRP A 157 16.17 2.78 -1.71
N VAL A 158 15.99 1.88 -2.69
CA VAL A 158 16.83 1.74 -3.88
C VAL A 158 16.71 3.00 -4.71
N GLU A 159 15.53 3.51 -5.02
CA GLU A 159 15.35 4.78 -5.73
C GLU A 159 16.04 5.92 -5.00
N ASP A 160 15.87 6.08 -3.70
CA ASP A 160 16.48 7.18 -2.96
C ASP A 160 18.02 7.06 -2.91
N LYS A 161 18.56 5.84 -2.80
CA LYS A 161 20.00 5.56 -2.91
C LYS A 161 20.53 5.73 -4.33
N LEU A 162 19.82 5.26 -5.36
CA LEU A 162 20.22 5.31 -6.76
C LEU A 162 20.15 6.75 -7.29
N VAL A 163 19.14 7.52 -6.88
CA VAL A 163 19.02 8.95 -7.17
C VAL A 163 20.16 9.73 -6.51
N ARG A 164 20.53 9.38 -5.28
CA ARG A 164 21.63 10.04 -4.54
C ARG A 164 23.01 9.68 -5.09
N TYR A 165 23.22 8.43 -5.50
CA TYR A 165 24.54 7.92 -5.92
C TYR A 165 24.77 8.06 -7.43
N CYS A 166 23.72 8.12 -8.24
CA CYS A 166 23.79 7.91 -9.68
C CYS A 166 23.07 9.02 -10.46
N LYS A 167 23.50 10.28 -10.29
CA LYS A 167 23.08 11.41 -11.17
C LYS A 167 23.35 11.14 -12.66
N THR A 168 24.33 10.30 -12.98
CA THR A 168 24.67 9.89 -14.36
C THR A 168 23.65 8.91 -14.96
N PHE A 169 23.09 8.01 -14.15
CA PHE A 169 22.07 7.03 -14.58
C PHE A 169 20.71 7.69 -14.87
N GLN A 170 20.46 8.89 -14.31
CA GLN A 170 19.27 9.70 -14.60
C GLN A 170 19.16 10.13 -16.06
N LYS A 171 20.22 10.13 -16.87
CA LYS A 171 20.12 10.48 -18.30
C LYS A 171 19.65 9.30 -19.16
N GLY A 172 19.91 8.06 -18.74
CA GLY A 172 19.58 6.85 -19.52
C GLY A 172 18.18 6.29 -19.27
N LEU A 173 17.57 6.56 -18.10
CA LEU A 173 16.25 6.04 -17.71
C LEU A 173 15.08 7.03 -17.87
N ARG A 174 15.32 8.21 -18.45
CA ARG A 174 14.26 9.19 -18.71
C ARG A 174 13.35 8.68 -19.81
N ARG A 175 12.04 8.65 -19.53
CA ARG A 175 11.05 8.63 -20.58
C ARG A 175 10.89 10.07 -21.06
N ASN A 176 11.20 10.36 -22.32
CA ASN A 176 11.06 11.69 -22.92
C ASN A 176 9.57 11.98 -23.21
N VAL A 177 8.74 12.00 -22.17
CA VAL A 177 7.29 12.28 -22.29
C VAL A 177 6.98 13.74 -21.95
N SER A 178 7.86 14.40 -21.18
CA SER A 178 7.78 15.82 -20.82
C SER A 178 9.14 16.50 -21.02
N ASN A 179 9.12 17.72 -21.58
CA ASN A 179 10.26 18.63 -21.69
C ASN A 179 10.48 19.47 -20.42
N ASP A 180 9.57 19.39 -19.44
CA ASP A 180 9.71 20.11 -18.17
C ASP A 180 10.71 19.41 -17.24
N SER A 181 11.82 20.10 -16.96
CA SER A 181 12.90 19.61 -16.06
C SER A 181 12.47 19.34 -14.62
N SER A 182 11.29 19.81 -14.20
CA SER A 182 10.77 19.67 -12.84
C SER A 182 9.94 18.40 -12.60
N VAL A 183 9.61 17.66 -13.67
CA VAL A 183 8.83 16.42 -13.58
C VAL A 183 9.70 15.20 -13.88
N PHE A 184 9.90 14.38 -12.85
CA PHE A 184 10.64 13.13 -12.97
C PHE A 184 9.68 11.97 -13.15
N ILE A 185 9.39 11.61 -14.41
CA ILE A 185 8.68 10.37 -14.76
C ILE A 185 9.72 9.26 -14.90
N PHE A 186 9.71 8.32 -13.96
CA PHE A 186 10.58 7.15 -14.02
C PHE A 186 9.84 6.03 -14.74
N SER A 187 10.48 5.32 -15.67
CA SER A 187 9.85 4.18 -16.34
C SER A 187 9.58 3.06 -15.31
N GLY A 188 8.34 2.96 -14.81
CA GLY A 188 7.96 1.98 -13.78
C GLY A 188 8.29 0.53 -14.13
N SER A 189 8.36 0.20 -15.42
CA SER A 189 8.74 -1.14 -15.90
C SER A 189 10.22 -1.51 -15.69
N LEU A 190 11.11 -0.51 -15.58
CA LEU A 190 12.55 -0.72 -15.39
C LEU A 190 12.92 -0.70 -13.90
N THR A 191 12.27 0.14 -13.09
CA THR A 191 12.49 0.16 -11.65
C THR A 191 12.10 -1.17 -11.02
N GLY A 192 10.92 -1.69 -11.35
CA GLY A 192 10.47 -3.00 -10.85
C GLY A 192 11.35 -4.17 -11.30
N ARG A 193 12.01 -4.06 -12.47
CA ARG A 193 12.99 -5.08 -12.91
C ARG A 193 14.29 -4.97 -12.13
N LEU A 194 14.82 -3.77 -11.96
CA LEU A 194 16.05 -3.54 -11.20
C LEU A 194 15.91 -3.96 -9.74
N THR A 195 14.77 -3.67 -9.11
CA THR A 195 14.52 -4.07 -7.74
C THR A 195 14.38 -5.58 -7.60
N ARG A 196 13.69 -6.24 -8.53
CA ARG A 196 13.64 -7.70 -8.58
C ARG A 196 15.04 -8.32 -8.75
N ILE A 197 15.88 -7.77 -9.63
CA ILE A 197 17.26 -8.23 -9.84
C ILE A 197 18.09 -8.03 -8.56
N MET A 198 17.97 -6.87 -7.90
CA MET A 198 18.66 -6.59 -6.64
C MET A 198 18.22 -7.52 -5.51
N ILE A 199 16.94 -7.84 -5.41
CA ILE A 199 16.41 -8.82 -4.44
C ILE A 199 17.03 -10.19 -4.70
N ILE A 200 17.00 -10.68 -5.94
CA ILE A 200 17.59 -11.98 -6.31
C ILE A 200 19.09 -12.01 -5.98
N LEU A 201 19.82 -10.95 -6.32
CA LEU A 201 21.26 -10.85 -6.04
C LEU A 201 21.54 -10.84 -4.53
N LEU A 202 20.79 -10.07 -3.75
CA LEU A 202 20.92 -10.00 -2.30
C LEU A 202 20.64 -11.37 -1.66
N THR A 203 19.56 -12.04 -2.08
CA THR A 203 19.23 -13.40 -1.62
C THR A 203 20.36 -14.37 -1.92
N LEU A 204 20.94 -14.30 -3.13
CA LEU A 204 22.06 -15.16 -3.53
C LEU A 204 23.30 -14.92 -2.67
N VAL A 205 23.64 -13.66 -2.38
CA VAL A 205 24.77 -13.32 -1.50
C VAL A 205 24.56 -13.87 -0.10
N PHE A 206 23.36 -13.71 0.48
CA PHE A 206 23.04 -14.28 1.79
C PHE A 206 23.07 -15.80 1.79
N LEU A 207 22.68 -16.45 0.68
CA LEU A 207 22.72 -17.90 0.56
C LEU A 207 24.16 -18.43 0.51
N LEU A 208 25.03 -17.81 -0.29
CA LEU A 208 26.37 -18.32 -0.60
C LEU A 208 27.48 -17.82 0.33
N ALA A 209 27.41 -16.57 0.81
CA ALA A 209 28.50 -15.98 1.59
C ALA A 209 28.83 -16.76 2.88
N PRO A 210 27.85 -17.25 3.67
CA PRO A 210 28.14 -18.03 4.87
C PRO A 210 28.85 -19.35 4.57
N ALA A 211 28.52 -20.02 3.47
CA ALA A 211 29.20 -21.25 3.05
C ALA A 211 30.67 -20.99 2.70
N ILE A 212 30.96 -19.88 2.02
CA ILE A 212 32.33 -19.47 1.68
C ILE A 212 33.11 -19.10 2.95
N ILE A 213 32.51 -18.33 3.87
CA ILE A 213 33.14 -17.91 5.13
C ILE A 213 33.46 -19.13 6.01
N CYS A 214 32.56 -20.11 6.09
CA CYS A 214 32.78 -21.35 6.82
C CYS A 214 33.91 -22.22 6.25
N ASN A 215 34.28 -22.05 4.98
CA ASN A 215 35.37 -22.77 4.34
C ASN A 215 36.75 -22.14 4.62
N ILE A 216 36.78 -20.86 5.01
CA ILE A 216 38.02 -20.10 5.21
C ILE A 216 38.39 -20.04 6.71
N LEU A 217 37.40 -20.08 7.60
CA LEU A 217 37.62 -19.97 9.04
C LEU A 217 37.87 -21.33 9.70
N ASP A 218 39.00 -21.43 10.40
CA ASP A 218 39.34 -22.58 11.22
C ASP A 218 38.68 -22.49 12.61
N GLY A 219 37.97 -23.56 13.00
CA GLY A 219 37.40 -23.69 14.35
C GLY A 219 35.93 -24.11 14.35
N LYS A 220 35.64 -25.23 15.01
CA LYS A 220 34.29 -25.84 15.09
C LYS A 220 33.26 -24.88 15.69
N THR A 221 33.59 -24.24 16.81
CA THR A 221 32.69 -23.31 17.51
C THR A 221 32.40 -22.08 16.66
N VAL A 222 33.43 -21.51 16.01
CA VAL A 222 33.30 -20.31 15.15
C VAL A 222 32.39 -20.63 13.97
N ARG A 223 32.57 -21.79 13.32
CA ARG A 223 31.77 -22.22 12.18
C ARG A 223 30.29 -22.40 12.54
N THR A 224 30.00 -23.03 13.69
CA THR A 224 28.62 -23.19 14.17
C THR A 224 27.97 -21.84 14.48
N THR A 225 28.70 -20.92 15.13
CA THR A 225 28.18 -19.57 15.41
C THR A 225 27.87 -18.80 14.12
N VAL A 226 28.75 -18.86 13.11
CA VAL A 226 28.53 -18.21 11.81
C VAL A 226 27.26 -18.74 11.14
N VAL A 227 27.01 -20.06 11.16
CA VAL A 227 25.80 -20.64 10.56
C VAL A 227 24.53 -20.23 11.30
N VAL A 228 24.54 -20.24 12.63
CA VAL A 228 23.36 -19.78 13.42
C VAL A 228 23.03 -18.33 13.09
N VAL A 229 24.04 -17.45 13.08
CA VAL A 229 23.85 -16.03 12.74
C VAL A 229 23.38 -15.87 11.29
N ALA A 230 23.94 -16.63 10.34
CA ALA A 230 23.56 -16.57 8.94
C ALA A 230 22.10 -17.01 8.70
N VAL A 231 21.64 -18.08 9.36
CA VAL A 231 20.25 -18.55 9.26
C VAL A 231 19.28 -17.50 9.83
N ILE A 232 19.62 -16.88 10.96
CA ILE A 232 18.81 -15.81 11.55
C ILE A 232 18.74 -14.62 10.59
N LEU A 233 19.87 -14.16 10.06
CA LEU A 233 19.90 -13.04 9.12
C LEU A 233 19.14 -13.33 7.83
N PHE A 234 19.23 -14.56 7.30
CA PHE A 234 18.48 -15.00 6.13
C PHE A 234 16.97 -15.00 6.38
N LEU A 235 16.52 -15.49 7.54
CA LEU A 235 15.11 -15.45 7.92
C LEU A 235 14.58 -14.03 8.11
N VAL A 236 15.36 -13.15 8.74
CA VAL A 236 15.04 -11.73 8.87
C VAL A 236 14.94 -11.08 7.49
N MET A 237 15.89 -11.36 6.59
CA MET A 237 15.91 -10.88 5.21
C MET A 237 14.66 -11.35 4.44
N LEU A 238 14.33 -12.65 4.50
CA LEU A 238 13.12 -13.18 3.87
C LEU A 238 11.85 -12.57 4.46
N SER A 239 11.74 -12.41 5.77
CA SER A 239 10.55 -11.77 6.38
C SER A 239 10.39 -10.29 5.99
N ALA A 240 11.50 -9.59 5.77
CA ALA A 240 11.49 -8.17 5.41
C ALA A 240 11.24 -7.94 3.92
N ILE A 241 11.68 -8.86 3.06
CA ILE A 241 11.73 -8.67 1.60
C ILE A 241 10.73 -9.57 0.86
N ALA A 242 10.56 -10.81 1.30
CA ALA A 242 9.61 -11.72 0.69
C ALA A 242 8.25 -11.57 1.36
N LYS A 243 7.20 -11.39 0.57
CA LYS A 243 5.81 -11.49 1.02
C LYS A 243 5.39 -12.96 1.16
N ALA A 244 6.30 -13.77 1.68
CA ALA A 244 6.12 -15.18 1.85
C ALA A 244 5.25 -15.43 3.08
N ARG A 245 4.35 -16.43 3.00
CA ARG A 245 3.60 -16.85 4.19
C ARG A 245 4.59 -17.33 5.25
N THR A 246 4.23 -17.21 6.53
CA THR A 246 5.08 -17.68 7.64
C THR A 246 5.56 -19.12 7.44
N ILE A 247 4.72 -19.98 6.86
CA ILE A 247 5.06 -21.37 6.51
C ILE A 247 6.15 -21.45 5.44
N GLU A 248 6.08 -20.64 4.39
CA GLU A 248 7.07 -20.60 3.31
C GLU A 248 8.43 -20.11 3.83
N ILE A 249 8.43 -19.10 4.72
CA ILE A 249 9.64 -18.60 5.38
C ILE A 249 10.27 -19.70 6.25
N LEU A 250 9.46 -20.43 7.02
CA LEU A 250 9.94 -21.54 7.85
C LEU A 250 10.53 -22.67 7.00
N VAL A 251 9.87 -23.07 5.92
CA VAL A 251 10.37 -24.10 5.00
C VAL A 251 11.68 -23.66 4.35
N ALA A 252 11.77 -22.42 3.86
CA ALA A 252 13.02 -21.91 3.28
C ALA A 252 14.15 -21.88 4.31
N GLY A 253 13.86 -21.45 5.54
CA GLY A 253 14.82 -21.42 6.64
C GLY A 253 15.34 -22.79 7.05
N THR A 254 14.45 -23.79 7.19
CA THR A 254 14.85 -25.16 7.54
C THR A 254 15.68 -25.80 6.43
N THR A 255 15.29 -25.59 5.17
CA THR A 255 16.04 -26.08 4.01
C THR A 255 17.45 -25.47 3.98
N TYR A 256 17.55 -24.14 4.17
CA TYR A 256 18.82 -23.43 4.20
C TYR A 256 19.73 -23.87 5.36
N ALA A 257 19.17 -23.97 6.57
CA ALA A 257 19.90 -24.44 7.73
C ALA A 257 20.46 -25.85 7.52
N THR A 258 19.66 -26.76 6.94
CA THR A 258 20.08 -28.13 6.64
C THR A 258 21.28 -28.16 5.70
N VAL A 259 21.25 -27.37 4.61
CA VAL A 259 22.37 -27.28 3.66
C VAL A 259 23.64 -26.78 4.34
N LEU A 260 23.57 -25.72 5.15
CA LEU A 260 24.73 -25.21 5.88
C LEU A 260 25.27 -26.23 6.90
N PHE A 261 24.40 -26.93 7.62
CA PHE A 261 24.82 -27.98 8.56
C PHE A 261 25.53 -29.15 7.86
N VAL A 262 25.12 -29.52 6.64
CA VAL A 262 25.81 -30.55 5.84
C VAL A 262 27.23 -30.08 5.47
N PHE A 263 27.41 -28.83 5.05
CA PHE A 263 28.75 -28.28 4.77
C PHE A 263 29.65 -28.28 6.01
N ILE A 264 29.09 -27.95 7.19
CA ILE A 264 29.80 -28.08 8.46
C ILE A 264 30.21 -29.54 8.72
N SER A 265 29.32 -30.51 8.50
CA SER A 265 29.62 -31.91 8.78
C SER A 265 30.66 -32.49 7.83
N GLY A 266 30.58 -32.16 6.53
CA GLY A 266 31.55 -32.61 5.52
C GLY A 266 32.97 -32.08 5.77
N ALA A 267 33.10 -30.81 6.17
CA ALA A 267 34.37 -30.21 6.55
C ALA A 267 34.91 -30.66 7.93
N ASN A 268 34.24 -31.59 8.62
CA ASN A 268 34.79 -32.27 9.80
C ASN A 268 35.37 -33.66 9.47
N LEU A 269 35.14 -34.16 8.25
CA LEU A 269 35.53 -35.49 7.80
C LEU A 269 36.79 -35.48 6.91
N SER A 270 37.35 -34.30 6.60
CA SER A 270 38.67 -34.09 6.00
C SER A 270 39.67 -33.64 7.05
#